data_AF-A0A2G9ZCQ9-F1
#
_entry.id   AF-A0A2G9ZCQ9-F1
#
_cell.length_a   1.000
_cell.length_b   1.000
_cell.length_c   1.000
_cell.angle_alpha   90.00
_cell.angle_beta   90.00
_cell.angle_gamma   90.00
#
_symmetry.space_group_name_H-M   'P 1'
#
loop_
_entity.id
_entity.type
_entity.pdbx_description
1 polymer ?
#
loop_
_entity_poly.entity_id
_entity_poly.type
_entity_poly.pdbx_seq_one_letter_code
_entity_poly.pdbx_strand_id
1 'polypeptide(L)'
;MSYKGEPLFYAVGDFLAKSIRGGNFLAFPNFGPDALLGQHGFARNNAWTWDKQTENSVELSFKPGNVKDRELDNLYPYDFENKMNVSVGDKSIKYDFLVKNNGDKKLPTTLGFHPFFAIDNDIEKQVTTNLEGFNLEGRTWEKEKDDHLSKPLYDVPEDGCIEINVPGKGTFKMNVSSEFKKVLVWKEPGANFLCFEP
;
A
#
# COMPACT_ATOMS: atom_id res chain seq x y z
N MET A 1 -14.61 1.41 2.14
CA MET A 1 -15.05 2.73 1.61
C MET A 1 -15.69 2.50 0.25
N SER A 2 -16.87 3.07 0.04
CA SER A 2 -17.53 3.12 -1.27
C SER A 2 -17.93 4.56 -1.58
N TYR A 3 -18.04 4.88 -2.86
CA TYR A 3 -18.58 6.15 -3.33
C TYR A 3 -19.76 5.86 -4.25
N LYS A 4 -20.94 6.39 -3.92
CA LYS A 4 -22.21 6.08 -4.62
C LYS A 4 -22.53 4.57 -4.69
N GLY A 5 -22.14 3.81 -3.67
CA GLY A 5 -22.35 2.36 -3.62
C GLY A 5 -21.23 1.54 -4.25
N GLU A 6 -20.33 2.15 -5.03
CA GLU A 6 -19.22 1.45 -5.67
C GLU A 6 -18.01 1.39 -4.73
N PRO A 7 -17.43 0.20 -4.46
CA PRO A 7 -16.26 0.08 -3.61
C PRO A 7 -15.04 0.73 -4.26
N LEU A 8 -14.30 1.54 -3.50
CA LEU A 8 -13.01 2.07 -3.96
C LEU A 8 -11.91 1.00 -3.89
N PHE A 9 -11.85 0.30 -2.77
CA PHE A 9 -10.89 -0.79 -2.54
C PHE A 9 -11.57 -2.15 -2.57
N TYR A 10 -10.87 -3.14 -3.09
CA TYR A 10 -11.23 -4.53 -2.99
C TYR A 10 -11.36 -4.92 -1.52
N ALA A 11 -12.46 -5.60 -1.18
CA ALA A 11 -12.75 -5.93 0.21
C ALA A 11 -11.66 -6.84 0.78
N VAL A 12 -11.31 -6.62 2.04
CA VAL A 12 -10.42 -7.54 2.74
C VAL A 12 -11.19 -8.84 2.99
N GLY A 13 -10.75 -9.92 2.34
CA GLY A 13 -11.45 -11.20 2.40
C GLY A 13 -11.30 -11.89 3.76
N ASP A 14 -10.07 -12.26 4.12
CA ASP A 14 -9.74 -12.95 5.37
C ASP A 14 -8.62 -12.21 6.11
N PHE A 15 -8.98 -11.57 7.22
CA PHE A 15 -8.05 -10.86 8.10
C PHE A 15 -7.10 -11.80 8.87
N LEU A 16 -7.39 -13.11 8.89
CA LEU A 16 -6.56 -14.14 9.55
C LEU A 16 -5.61 -14.84 8.57
N ALA A 17 -5.73 -14.59 7.27
CA ALA A 17 -4.85 -15.18 6.28
C ALA A 17 -3.41 -14.67 6.42
N LYS A 18 -2.43 -15.57 6.14
CA LYS A 18 -0.99 -15.24 6.11
C LYS A 18 -0.65 -14.11 5.12
N SER A 19 -1.52 -13.88 4.14
CA SER A 19 -1.37 -12.80 3.17
C SER A 19 -2.72 -12.16 2.93
N ILE A 20 -2.94 -11.03 3.60
CA ILE A 20 -4.15 -10.23 3.45
C ILE A 20 -4.19 -9.65 2.03
N ARG A 21 -5.33 -9.81 1.36
CA ARG A 21 -5.64 -9.17 0.06
C ARG A 21 -6.77 -8.18 0.29
N GLY A 22 -6.66 -6.99 -0.28
CA GLY A 22 -7.68 -5.95 -0.20
C GLY A 22 -7.33 -4.78 0.71
N GLY A 23 -8.16 -3.74 0.66
CA GLY A 23 -7.96 -2.50 1.38
C GLY A 23 -6.74 -1.72 0.90
N ASN A 24 -6.05 -1.09 1.85
CA ASN A 24 -4.78 -0.42 1.64
C ASN A 24 -3.92 -0.66 2.89
N PHE A 25 -2.98 -1.60 2.83
CA PHE A 25 -2.07 -1.85 3.95
C PHE A 25 -0.78 -1.05 3.81
N LEU A 26 -0.11 -0.84 4.94
CA LEU A 26 1.22 -0.25 5.00
C LEU A 26 2.29 -1.34 5.05
N ALA A 27 3.30 -1.24 4.19
CA ALA A 27 4.53 -2.01 4.27
C ALA A 27 5.59 -1.23 5.07
N PHE A 28 6.00 -1.78 6.21
CA PHE A 28 7.05 -1.22 7.06
C PHE A 28 7.69 -2.36 7.88
N PRO A 29 9.03 -2.37 8.06
CA PRO A 29 9.98 -1.32 7.65
C PRO A 29 10.46 -1.43 6.19
N ASN A 30 10.11 -2.50 5.47
CA ASN A 30 10.50 -2.71 4.08
C ASN A 30 9.29 -2.93 3.18
N PHE A 31 9.32 -2.37 1.98
CA PHE A 31 8.28 -2.58 0.97
C PHE A 31 8.47 -3.91 0.25
N GLY A 32 9.66 -4.16 -0.30
CA GLY A 32 9.95 -5.38 -1.07
C GLY A 32 10.21 -6.63 -0.21
N PRO A 33 10.69 -7.72 -0.82
CA PRO A 33 11.24 -8.84 -0.07
C PRO A 33 12.49 -8.42 0.70
N ASP A 34 12.60 -8.89 1.94
CA ASP A 34 13.81 -8.82 2.75
C ASP A 34 14.16 -10.22 3.28
N ALA A 35 15.45 -10.54 3.34
CA ALA A 35 15.91 -11.88 3.73
C ALA A 35 15.61 -12.21 5.20
N LEU A 36 15.52 -11.20 6.07
CA LEU A 36 15.31 -11.34 7.50
C LEU A 36 13.87 -11.00 7.89
N LEU A 37 13.34 -9.91 7.33
CA LEU A 37 12.03 -9.36 7.70
C LEU A 37 10.89 -9.90 6.83
N GLY A 38 11.22 -10.67 5.80
CA GLY A 38 10.25 -11.19 4.84
C GLY A 38 9.69 -10.11 3.92
N GLN A 39 8.60 -10.45 3.24
CA GLN A 39 7.97 -9.56 2.24
C GLN A 39 7.04 -8.54 2.89
N HIS A 40 7.24 -7.26 2.57
CA HIS A 40 6.48 -6.10 3.07
C HIS A 40 6.62 -5.83 4.59
N GLY A 41 7.68 -6.35 5.20
CA GLY A 41 7.95 -6.21 6.62
C GLY A 41 6.85 -6.77 7.50
N PHE A 42 6.73 -6.20 8.70
CA PHE A 42 5.92 -6.77 9.77
C PHE A 42 4.78 -5.86 10.26
N ALA A 43 4.76 -4.57 9.91
CA ALA A 43 3.74 -3.65 10.43
C ALA A 43 2.30 -4.04 10.06
N ARG A 44 2.08 -4.59 8.86
CA ARG A 44 0.76 -5.08 8.40
C ARG A 44 0.24 -6.32 9.15
N ASN A 45 1.13 -7.07 9.81
CA ASN A 45 0.80 -8.34 10.47
C ASN A 45 0.66 -8.18 11.99
N ASN A 46 0.86 -6.97 12.52
CA ASN A 46 0.83 -6.68 13.94
C ASN A 46 -0.27 -5.67 14.27
N ALA A 47 -0.79 -5.74 15.49
CA ALA A 47 -1.83 -4.84 15.94
C ALA A 47 -1.26 -3.46 16.27
N TRP A 48 -1.89 -2.43 15.74
CA TRP A 48 -1.57 -1.03 16.04
C TRP A 48 -2.33 -0.60 17.30
N THR A 49 -1.77 0.37 18.01
CA THR A 49 -2.43 0.99 19.15
C THR A 49 -3.41 2.05 18.65
N TRP A 50 -4.64 2.01 19.15
CA TRP A 50 -5.65 3.03 18.88
C TRP A 50 -5.44 4.22 19.81
N ASP A 51 -5.05 5.36 19.24
CA ASP A 51 -4.75 6.55 20.03
C ASP A 51 -5.97 7.46 20.12
N LYS A 52 -6.68 7.66 18.99
CA LYS A 52 -7.86 8.53 18.92
C LYS A 52 -8.79 8.10 17.80
N GLN A 53 -10.08 8.34 17.99
CA GLN A 53 -11.09 8.16 16.96
C GLN A 53 -12.07 9.34 17.00
N THR A 54 -12.47 9.77 15.81
CA THR A 54 -13.57 10.70 15.60
C THR A 54 -14.63 10.03 14.71
N GLU A 55 -15.65 10.77 14.31
CA GLU A 55 -16.65 10.27 13.35
C GLU A 55 -16.02 9.93 11.99
N ASN A 56 -15.00 10.68 11.56
CA ASN A 56 -14.44 10.57 10.21
C ASN A 56 -12.92 10.36 10.18
N SER A 57 -12.27 10.13 11.31
CA SER A 57 -10.84 9.86 11.37
C SER A 57 -10.43 8.91 12.49
N VAL A 58 -9.28 8.26 12.31
CA VAL A 58 -8.64 7.41 13.30
C VAL A 58 -7.13 7.71 13.34
N GLU A 59 -6.59 7.84 14.55
CA GLU A 59 -5.15 7.97 14.80
C GLU A 59 -4.65 6.69 15.46
N LEU A 60 -3.57 6.13 14.89
CA LEU A 60 -2.98 4.87 15.29
C LEU A 60 -1.47 5.04 15.49
N SER A 61 -0.90 4.31 16.44
CA SER A 61 0.55 4.26 16.66
C SER A 61 1.11 2.84 16.56
N PHE A 62 2.37 2.76 16.14
CA PHE A 62 3.13 1.51 16.05
C PHE A 62 4.58 1.74 16.45
N LYS A 63 5.08 0.92 17.39
CA LYS A 63 6.44 0.98 17.95
C LYS A 63 6.96 -0.44 18.20
N PRO A 64 8.24 -0.67 18.52
CA PRO A 64 8.79 -2.01 18.74
C PRO A 64 7.94 -2.91 19.65
N GLY A 65 7.39 -2.36 20.75
CA GLY A 65 6.52 -3.12 21.66
C GLY A 65 5.20 -3.63 21.05
N ASN A 66 4.81 -3.22 19.84
CA ASN A 66 3.69 -3.77 19.10
C ASN A 66 4.04 -5.03 18.29
N VAL A 67 5.33 -5.31 18.07
CA VAL A 67 5.80 -6.49 17.33
C VAL A 67 5.62 -7.72 18.21
N LYS A 68 4.71 -8.62 17.82
CA LYS A 68 4.38 -9.82 18.61
C LYS A 68 5.49 -10.88 18.57
N ASP A 69 6.20 -10.95 17.45
CA ASP A 69 7.28 -11.90 17.23
C ASP A 69 8.61 -11.31 17.72
N ARG A 70 9.12 -11.84 18.83
CA ARG A 70 10.37 -11.37 19.45
C ARG A 70 11.59 -11.63 18.57
N GLU A 71 11.57 -12.66 17.71
CA GLU A 71 12.67 -12.89 16.77
C GLU A 71 12.70 -11.79 15.71
N LEU A 72 11.54 -11.40 15.17
CA LEU A 72 11.45 -10.27 14.23
C LEU A 72 11.83 -8.93 14.87
N ASP A 73 11.45 -8.71 16.13
CA ASP A 73 11.82 -7.50 16.87
C ASP A 73 13.35 -7.42 17.08
N ASN A 74 13.99 -8.56 17.38
CA ASN A 74 15.45 -8.64 17.49
C ASN A 74 16.18 -8.42 16.15
N LEU A 75 15.56 -8.79 15.03
CA LEU A 75 16.12 -8.57 13.68
C LEU A 75 16.03 -7.10 13.23
N TYR A 76 15.17 -6.30 13.86
CA TYR A 76 15.04 -4.87 13.59
C TYR A 76 15.11 -4.02 14.89
N PRO A 77 16.26 -3.99 15.59
CA PRO A 77 16.39 -3.42 16.93
C PRO A 77 16.57 -1.90 16.90
N TYR A 78 15.59 -1.19 16.35
CA TYR A 78 15.58 0.26 16.24
C TYR A 78 14.46 0.86 17.09
N ASP A 79 14.76 1.96 17.77
CA ASP A 79 13.75 2.73 18.49
C ASP A 79 13.04 3.69 17.51
N PHE A 80 11.90 3.24 17.00
CA PHE A 80 11.05 4.01 16.11
C PHE A 80 9.66 4.25 16.72
N GLU A 81 9.03 5.33 16.28
CA GLU A 81 7.62 5.62 16.54
C GLU A 81 6.95 5.96 15.22
N ASN A 82 6.00 5.13 14.82
CA ASN A 82 5.16 5.36 13.66
C ASN A 82 3.79 5.87 14.10
N LYS A 83 3.27 6.87 13.39
CA LYS A 83 1.88 7.33 13.55
C LYS A 83 1.17 7.30 12.21
N MET A 84 -0.04 6.76 12.20
CA MET A 84 -0.93 6.78 11.05
C MET A 84 -2.20 7.51 11.42
N ASN A 85 -2.57 8.52 10.63
CA ASN A 85 -3.90 9.10 10.68
C ASN A 85 -4.63 8.74 9.39
N VAL A 86 -5.77 8.07 9.53
CA VAL A 86 -6.65 7.76 8.39
C VAL A 86 -7.91 8.61 8.53
N SER A 87 -8.22 9.40 7.51
CA SER A 87 -9.39 10.28 7.50
C SER A 87 -10.23 10.11 6.24
N VAL A 88 -11.54 10.26 6.40
CA VAL A 88 -12.53 10.14 5.34
C VAL A 88 -13.18 11.51 5.12
N GLY A 89 -13.17 11.96 3.88
CA GLY A 89 -13.95 13.10 3.40
C GLY A 89 -15.01 12.67 2.40
N ASP A 90 -15.78 13.63 1.87
CA ASP A 90 -16.93 13.38 1.00
C ASP A 90 -16.63 12.45 -0.20
N LYS A 91 -15.42 12.57 -0.76
CA LYS A 91 -14.99 11.83 -1.97
C LYS A 91 -13.55 11.34 -1.89
N SER A 92 -13.01 11.21 -0.68
CA SER A 92 -11.59 10.91 -0.48
C SER A 92 -11.35 10.14 0.80
N ILE A 93 -10.34 9.27 0.76
CA ILE A 93 -9.66 8.77 1.94
C ILE A 93 -8.23 9.29 1.92
N LYS A 94 -7.73 9.71 3.08
CA LYS A 94 -6.37 10.19 3.25
C LYS A 94 -5.66 9.37 4.31
N TYR A 95 -4.44 8.96 3.99
CA TYR A 95 -3.51 8.30 4.90
C TYR A 95 -2.33 9.24 5.12
N ASP A 96 -2.22 9.79 6.32
CA ASP A 96 -1.03 10.53 6.75
C ASP A 96 -0.17 9.59 7.59
N PHE A 97 1.12 9.49 7.24
CA PHE A 97 2.04 8.60 7.92
C PHE A 97 3.31 9.34 8.35
N LEU A 98 3.66 9.16 9.62
CA LEU A 98 4.87 9.71 10.21
C LEU A 98 5.75 8.55 10.67
N VAL A 99 7.00 8.54 10.22
CA VAL A 99 8.07 7.72 10.79
C VAL A 99 8.98 8.63 11.60
N LYS A 100 9.15 8.31 12.88
CA LYS A 100 10.08 9.00 13.77
C LYS A 100 11.14 8.03 14.25
N ASN A 101 12.40 8.37 14.05
CA ASN A 101 13.53 7.67 14.65
C ASN A 101 13.83 8.32 16.00
N ASN A 102 13.56 7.62 17.09
CA ASN A 102 13.88 8.06 18.46
C ASN A 102 15.28 7.59 18.91
N GLY A 103 15.88 6.66 18.16
CA GLY A 103 17.19 6.10 18.46
C GLY A 103 18.36 6.97 17.97
N ASP A 104 19.56 6.48 18.27
CA ASP A 104 20.85 7.09 17.90
C ASP A 104 21.44 6.54 16.59
N LYS A 105 20.90 5.43 16.09
CA LYS A 105 21.29 4.81 14.81
C LYS A 105 20.42 5.32 13.67
N LYS A 106 20.96 5.35 12.45
CA LYS A 106 20.15 5.59 11.24
C LYS A 106 19.12 4.46 11.11
N LEU A 107 17.84 4.82 10.99
CA LEU A 107 16.73 3.88 10.80
C LEU A 107 16.61 3.46 9.32
N PRO A 108 16.94 2.22 8.93
CA PRO A 108 16.81 1.78 7.55
C PRO A 108 15.35 1.42 7.26
N THR A 109 14.70 2.15 6.36
CA THR A 109 13.31 1.84 5.97
C THR A 109 13.05 2.12 4.50
N THR A 110 12.20 1.30 3.90
CA THR A 110 11.52 1.53 2.63
C THR A 110 10.01 1.39 2.87
N LEU A 111 9.37 2.52 3.19
CA LEU A 111 7.93 2.60 3.35
C LEU A 111 7.22 2.40 2.01
N GLY A 112 6.05 1.76 2.02
CA GLY A 112 5.12 1.85 0.89
C GLY A 112 3.69 1.53 1.29
N PHE A 113 2.74 1.98 0.48
CA PHE A 113 1.33 1.64 0.61
C PHE A 113 0.92 0.65 -0.47
N HIS A 114 -0.08 -0.16 -0.17
CA HIS A 114 -0.51 -1.23 -1.06
C HIS A 114 -2.02 -1.17 -1.30
N PRO A 115 -2.54 -0.14 -2.00
CA PRO A 115 -3.97 0.03 -2.23
C PRO A 115 -4.46 -0.93 -3.32
N PHE A 116 -5.42 -1.77 -2.98
CA PHE A 116 -6.06 -2.71 -3.88
C PHE A 116 -7.30 -2.04 -4.50
N PHE A 117 -7.18 -1.27 -5.58
CA PHE A 117 -8.35 -0.65 -6.21
C PHE A 117 -9.29 -1.71 -6.76
N ALA A 118 -10.59 -1.61 -6.48
CA ALA A 118 -11.60 -2.57 -6.93
C ALA A 118 -11.86 -2.41 -8.45
N ILE A 119 -11.07 -3.10 -9.26
CA ILE A 119 -11.10 -3.06 -10.72
C ILE A 119 -11.32 -4.48 -11.22
N ASP A 120 -12.35 -4.65 -12.05
CA ASP A 120 -12.75 -5.97 -12.51
C ASP A 120 -11.70 -6.56 -13.48
N ASN A 121 -11.46 -7.86 -13.36
CA ASN A 121 -10.37 -8.54 -14.07
C ASN A 121 -10.50 -8.44 -15.61
N ASP A 122 -11.71 -8.30 -16.13
CA ASP A 122 -12.02 -8.20 -17.56
C ASP A 122 -11.73 -6.82 -18.17
N ILE A 123 -11.70 -5.77 -17.34
CA ILE A 123 -11.49 -4.38 -17.79
C ILE A 123 -10.11 -3.81 -17.46
N GLU A 124 -9.27 -4.53 -16.72
CA GLU A 124 -7.97 -4.01 -16.25
C GLU A 124 -7.07 -3.49 -17.37
N LYS A 125 -7.07 -4.16 -18.53
CA LYS A 125 -6.19 -3.83 -19.66
C LYS A 125 -6.65 -2.57 -20.38
N GLN A 126 -7.86 -2.11 -20.06
CA GLN A 126 -8.44 -0.88 -20.58
C GLN A 126 -8.22 0.30 -19.62
N VAL A 127 -7.64 0.07 -18.43
CA VAL A 127 -7.23 1.14 -17.51
C VAL A 127 -6.16 1.99 -18.17
N THR A 128 -6.28 3.31 -18.06
CA THR A 128 -5.24 4.24 -18.50
C THR A 128 -4.80 5.14 -17.36
N THR A 129 -3.57 5.65 -17.44
CA THR A 129 -3.02 6.55 -16.43
C THR A 129 -2.23 7.69 -17.05
N ASN A 130 -1.87 8.67 -16.24
CA ASN A 130 -0.89 9.71 -16.60
C ASN A 130 0.57 9.30 -16.32
N LEU A 131 0.83 8.04 -15.96
CA LEU A 131 2.18 7.54 -15.73
C LEU A 131 2.90 7.35 -17.08
N GLU A 132 4.10 7.89 -17.21
CA GLU A 132 4.89 7.80 -18.44
C GLU A 132 5.19 6.33 -18.79
N GLY A 133 4.88 5.94 -20.02
CA GLY A 133 5.10 4.57 -20.49
C GLY A 133 4.16 3.51 -19.92
N PHE A 134 3.08 3.90 -19.25
CA PHE A 134 2.10 2.94 -18.73
C PHE A 134 1.40 2.16 -19.85
N ASN A 135 1.53 0.83 -19.81
CA ASN A 135 0.85 -0.08 -20.70
C ASN A 135 0.72 -1.47 -20.04
N LEU A 136 -0.48 -2.03 -20.05
CA LEU A 136 -0.79 -3.38 -19.56
C LEU A 136 -1.10 -4.37 -20.68
N GLU A 137 -1.08 -3.94 -21.95
CA GLU A 137 -1.28 -4.81 -23.10
C GLU A 137 -0.24 -5.94 -23.12
N GLY A 138 -0.70 -7.16 -23.42
CA GLY A 138 0.16 -8.36 -23.44
C GLY A 138 0.66 -8.84 -22.08
N ARG A 139 0.46 -8.08 -20.99
CA ARG A 139 0.93 -8.48 -19.65
C ARG A 139 0.20 -9.72 -19.15
N THR A 140 0.99 -10.66 -18.62
CA THR A 140 0.55 -11.77 -17.79
C THR A 140 0.98 -11.48 -16.34
N TRP A 141 0.14 -11.82 -15.37
CA TRP A 141 0.42 -11.62 -13.94
C TRP A 141 1.01 -12.87 -13.27
N GLU A 142 1.42 -13.84 -14.09
CA GLU A 142 1.98 -15.09 -13.64
C GLU A 142 3.36 -14.85 -13.00
N LYS A 143 3.66 -15.58 -11.94
CA LYS A 143 4.96 -15.50 -11.29
C LYS A 143 6.02 -16.08 -12.21
N GLU A 144 6.90 -15.24 -12.75
CA GLU A 144 8.13 -15.72 -13.38
C GLU A 144 9.15 -16.15 -12.30
N LYS A 145 10.14 -16.97 -12.69
CA LYS A 145 11.15 -17.49 -11.73
C LYS A 145 11.99 -16.38 -11.07
N ASP A 146 12.05 -15.19 -11.66
CA ASP A 146 12.81 -14.00 -11.19
C ASP A 146 11.90 -12.76 -10.94
N ASP A 147 10.63 -12.98 -10.55
CA ASP A 147 9.49 -12.02 -10.49
C ASP A 147 9.64 -10.74 -9.64
N HIS A 148 10.77 -10.50 -8.97
CA HIS A 148 10.92 -9.28 -8.15
C HIS A 148 11.32 -8.04 -8.97
N LEU A 149 11.87 -8.22 -10.19
CA LEU A 149 12.33 -7.13 -11.05
C LEU A 149 11.47 -6.91 -12.32
N SER A 150 10.42 -7.71 -12.55
CA SER A 150 9.58 -7.67 -13.76
C SER A 150 8.24 -6.94 -13.57
N LYS A 151 7.93 -6.51 -12.34
CA LYS A 151 6.70 -5.78 -12.06
C LYS A 151 6.77 -4.37 -12.65
N PRO A 152 5.68 -3.87 -13.26
CA PRO A 152 5.63 -2.52 -13.77
C PRO A 152 5.92 -1.54 -12.64
N LEU A 153 6.99 -0.76 -12.80
CA LEU A 153 7.43 0.25 -11.86
C LEU A 153 7.58 1.56 -12.63
N TYR A 154 6.84 2.58 -12.20
CA TYR A 154 6.80 3.87 -12.87
C TYR A 154 7.30 4.97 -11.93
N ASP A 155 7.76 6.07 -12.50
CA ASP A 155 8.01 7.29 -11.74
C ASP A 155 6.69 7.96 -11.37
N VAL A 156 6.63 8.48 -10.14
CA VAL A 156 5.52 9.33 -9.71
C VAL A 156 5.58 10.66 -10.47
N PRO A 157 4.46 11.17 -11.01
CA PRO A 157 4.42 12.48 -11.68
C PRO A 157 4.94 13.61 -10.78
N GLU A 158 5.54 14.65 -11.37
CA GLU A 158 6.15 15.75 -10.60
C GLU A 158 5.18 16.46 -9.64
N ASP A 159 3.89 16.52 -9.99
CA ASP A 159 2.83 17.10 -9.15
C ASP A 159 2.31 16.13 -8.07
N GLY A 160 2.81 14.89 -8.04
CA GLY A 160 2.40 13.84 -7.11
C GLY A 160 1.01 13.26 -7.38
N CYS A 161 0.32 13.65 -8.45
CA CYS A 161 -1.03 13.21 -8.75
C CYS A 161 -1.04 12.08 -9.78
N ILE A 162 -1.38 10.87 -9.36
CA ILE A 162 -1.60 9.74 -10.26
C ILE A 162 -3.09 9.66 -10.59
N GLU A 163 -3.42 9.82 -11.87
CA GLU A 163 -4.78 9.66 -12.39
C GLU A 163 -4.95 8.26 -12.94
N ILE A 164 -5.93 7.51 -12.41
CA ILE A 164 -6.25 6.13 -12.81
C ILE A 164 -7.65 6.14 -13.40
N ASN A 165 -7.74 6.06 -14.73
CA ASN A 165 -9.00 6.04 -15.45
C ASN A 165 -9.47 4.60 -15.62
N VAL A 166 -10.62 4.29 -15.03
CA VAL A 166 -11.21 2.96 -15.06
C VAL A 166 -12.51 3.00 -15.89
N PRO A 167 -12.60 2.26 -17.00
CA PRO A 167 -13.82 2.20 -17.79
C PRO A 167 -15.04 1.83 -16.95
N GLY A 168 -16.12 2.60 -17.08
CA GLY A 168 -17.35 2.41 -16.31
C GLY A 168 -17.31 2.91 -14.85
N LYS A 169 -16.14 3.11 -14.24
CA LYS A 169 -16.01 3.61 -12.84
C LYS A 169 -15.55 5.06 -12.73
N GLY A 170 -14.92 5.60 -13.79
CA GLY A 170 -14.43 6.98 -13.84
C GLY A 170 -12.96 7.10 -13.44
N THR A 171 -12.54 8.30 -13.04
CA THR A 171 -11.13 8.60 -12.70
C THR A 171 -10.93 8.62 -11.19
N PHE A 172 -10.03 7.77 -10.69
CA PHE A 172 -9.49 7.89 -9.34
C PHE A 172 -8.24 8.76 -9.38
N LYS A 173 -8.11 9.68 -8.41
CA LYS A 173 -6.90 10.49 -8.23
C LYS A 173 -6.21 10.07 -6.95
N MET A 174 -4.97 9.62 -7.07
CA MET A 174 -4.10 9.28 -5.95
C MET A 174 -3.01 10.34 -5.83
N ASN A 175 -3.18 11.24 -4.87
CA ASN A 175 -2.16 12.22 -4.52
C ASN A 175 -1.18 11.58 -3.55
N VAL A 176 0.08 11.48 -3.93
CA VAL A 176 1.15 10.92 -3.11
C VAL A 176 2.11 12.03 -2.70
N SER A 177 2.68 11.90 -1.50
CA SER A 177 3.62 12.89 -1.01
C SER A 177 4.97 12.75 -1.72
N SER A 178 5.79 13.80 -1.68
CA SER A 178 7.06 13.84 -2.42
C SER A 178 8.09 12.78 -1.99
N GLU A 179 7.87 12.12 -0.85
CA GLU A 179 8.68 11.02 -0.33
C GLU A 179 8.55 9.76 -1.18
N PHE A 180 7.41 9.55 -1.83
CA PHE A 180 7.18 8.43 -2.75
C PHE A 180 7.63 8.83 -4.15
N LYS A 181 8.64 8.14 -4.66
CA LYS A 181 9.25 8.43 -5.98
C LYS A 181 8.81 7.48 -7.07
N LYS A 182 8.36 6.29 -6.69
CA LYS A 182 7.96 5.24 -7.62
C LYS A 182 6.54 4.80 -7.29
N VAL A 183 5.86 4.23 -8.28
CA VAL A 183 4.61 3.51 -8.10
C VAL A 183 4.71 2.17 -8.79
N LEU A 184 4.52 1.10 -8.03
CA LEU A 184 4.49 -0.26 -8.54
C LEU A 184 3.06 -0.65 -8.89
N VAL A 185 2.83 -1.24 -10.05
CA VAL A 185 1.52 -1.72 -10.47
C VAL A 185 1.49 -3.23 -10.40
N TRP A 186 0.53 -3.79 -9.67
CA TRP A 186 0.48 -5.23 -9.45
C TRP A 186 -0.93 -5.75 -9.30
N LYS A 187 -1.12 -7.03 -9.64
CA LYS A 187 -2.26 -7.79 -9.18
C LYS A 187 -1.95 -9.28 -9.10
N GLU A 188 -2.86 -9.98 -8.43
CA GLU A 188 -2.92 -11.44 -8.44
C GLU A 188 -3.69 -11.93 -9.68
N PRO A 189 -3.21 -12.97 -10.40
CA PRO A 189 -3.92 -13.53 -11.56
C PRO A 189 -5.40 -13.83 -11.26
N GLY A 190 -6.29 -13.33 -12.12
CA GLY A 190 -7.74 -13.52 -11.99
C GLY A 190 -8.43 -12.67 -10.93
N ALA A 191 -7.71 -11.85 -10.15
CA ALA A 191 -8.30 -11.05 -9.10
C ALA A 191 -9.03 -9.79 -9.64
N ASN A 192 -10.11 -9.43 -8.96
CA ASN A 192 -10.88 -8.20 -9.23
C ASN A 192 -10.30 -6.99 -8.47
N PHE A 193 -8.99 -6.82 -8.58
CA PHE A 193 -8.28 -5.63 -8.16
C PHE A 193 -7.08 -5.34 -9.05
N LEU A 194 -6.66 -4.07 -9.04
CA LEU A 194 -5.38 -3.63 -9.57
C LEU A 194 -4.75 -2.67 -8.57
N CYS A 195 -3.52 -2.94 -8.16
CA CYS A 195 -2.79 -2.14 -7.20
C CYS A 195 -1.97 -1.07 -7.90
N PHE A 196 -1.91 0.12 -7.29
CA PHE A 196 -0.98 1.19 -7.61
C PHE A 196 -0.28 1.57 -6.31
N GLU A 197 0.90 1.03 -6.10
CA GLU A 197 1.59 0.95 -4.82
C GLU A 197 2.71 1.99 -4.76
N PRO A 198 2.50 3.16 -4.12
CA PRO A 198 3.54 4.16 -3.94
C PRO A 198 4.55 3.75 -2.87
#